data_AF-A0A6I6AN52-F1
#
_entry.id   AF-A0A6I6AN52-F1
#
_cell.length_a   1.000
_cell.length_b   1.000
_cell.length_c   1.000
_cell.angle_alpha   90.00
_cell.angle_beta   90.00
_cell.angle_gamma   90.00
#
_symmetry.space_group_name_H-M   'P 1'
#
loop_
_entity.id
_entity.type
_entity.pdbx_description
1 polymer ?
#
loop_
_entity_poly.entity_id
_entity_poly.type
_entity_poly.pdbx_seq_one_letter_code
_entity_poly.pdbx_strand_id
1 'polypeptide(L)' 'MGNGYGYSNYGGYRGRYRSHNVRPYYHGRRHSYWHDTSHYDYHPGGFYRHRNHYHYQPGHYDYHQSGHWDHH' A
#
# COMPACT_ATOMS: atom_id res chain seq x y z
N MET A 1 -6.71 12.02 39.31
CA MET A 1 -6.98 11.55 37.93
C MET A 1 -5.86 12.08 37.06
N GLY A 2 -5.07 11.19 36.43
CA GLY A 2 -3.89 11.50 35.61
C GLY A 2 -4.24 12.15 34.27
N ASN A 3 -3.36 12.41 33.32
CA ASN A 3 -1.93 12.13 33.13
C ASN A 3 -1.46 13.15 32.05
N GLY A 4 -0.30 13.79 32.23
CA GLY A 4 0.26 14.75 31.26
C GLY A 4 1.78 14.79 31.36
N TYR A 5 2.43 13.73 30.89
CA TYR A 5 3.86 13.64 30.57
C TYR A 5 4.20 14.78 29.58
N GLY A 6 5.03 15.78 29.90
CA GLY A 6 6.48 15.70 30.17
C GLY A 6 7.22 15.39 28.86
N TYR A 7 8.12 16.19 28.29
CA TYR A 7 9.14 17.06 28.85
C TYR A 7 9.66 18.03 27.78
N SER A 8 10.23 19.13 28.27
CA SER A 8 11.06 20.11 27.58
C SER A 8 12.18 19.52 26.71
N ASN A 9 12.61 20.32 25.73
CA ASN A 9 13.94 20.91 25.61
C ASN A 9 14.49 20.92 24.18
N TYR A 10 14.53 22.14 23.65
CA TYR A 10 15.27 22.57 22.47
C TYR A 10 16.78 22.36 22.68
N GLY A 11 17.32 21.28 22.12
CA GLY A 11 18.76 21.05 21.99
C GLY A 11 19.22 21.36 20.58
N GLY A 12 19.91 22.49 20.41
CA GLY A 12 20.29 23.03 19.11
C GLY A 12 21.31 22.22 18.32
N TYR A 13 21.19 22.26 17.00
CA TYR A 13 22.30 22.02 16.07
C TYR A 13 22.31 23.09 14.98
N ARG A 14 23.26 24.01 15.15
CA ARG A 14 23.67 25.01 14.17
C ARG A 14 24.22 24.30 12.92
N GLY A 15 23.54 24.44 11.78
CA GLY A 15 23.97 23.93 10.48
C GLY A 15 23.80 24.98 9.38
N ARG A 16 24.81 25.81 9.23
CA ARG A 16 24.96 26.90 8.25
C ARG A 16 24.99 26.37 6.81
N TYR A 17 23.96 26.55 5.98
CA TYR A 17 24.16 26.78 4.54
C TYR A 17 22.93 27.33 3.80
N ARG A 18 23.09 28.57 3.32
CA ARG A 18 22.58 29.14 2.05
C ARG A 18 21.06 29.11 1.85
N SER A 19 20.45 30.23 2.23
CA SER A 19 19.26 30.79 1.57
C SER A 19 19.44 30.78 0.05
N HIS A 20 18.84 29.80 -0.62
CA HIS A 20 18.38 29.95 -2.00
C HIS A 20 16.86 29.93 -1.93
N ASN A 21 16.28 31.13 -1.89
CA ASN A 21 14.85 31.37 -2.04
C ASN A 21 14.44 31.02 -3.47
N VAL A 22 14.32 29.73 -3.78
CA VAL A 22 13.53 29.27 -4.91
C VAL A 22 12.27 28.72 -4.29
N ARG A 23 11.27 29.59 -4.12
CA ARG A 23 9.90 29.15 -3.81
C ARG A 23 9.44 28.36 -5.02
N PRO A 24 9.32 27.02 -4.98
CA PRO A 24 8.60 26.38 -6.07
C PRO A 24 7.14 26.73 -5.79
N TYR A 25 6.56 27.53 -6.67
CA TYR A 25 5.14 27.83 -6.69
C TYR A 25 4.41 26.54 -7.10
N TYR A 26 4.42 25.53 -6.23
CA TYR A 26 3.64 24.30 -6.39
C TYR A 26 2.19 24.68 -6.10
N HIS A 27 1.51 25.13 -7.15
CA HIS A 27 0.07 24.97 -7.25
C HIS A 27 -0.22 23.47 -7.11
N GLY A 28 -0.61 23.07 -5.89
CA GLY A 28 -1.03 21.71 -5.58
C GLY A 28 -2.27 21.36 -6.38
N ARG A 29 -2.09 20.85 -7.60
CA ARG A 29 -3.11 20.04 -8.27
C ARG A 29 -3.29 18.81 -7.39
N ARG A 30 -4.49 18.59 -6.86
CA ARG A 30 -4.85 17.30 -6.27
C ARG A 30 -4.67 16.26 -7.36
N HIS A 31 -3.64 15.43 -7.24
CA HIS A 31 -3.31 14.43 -8.25
C HIS A 31 -3.97 13.12 -7.81
N SER A 32 -4.90 12.61 -8.62
CA SER A 32 -5.38 11.23 -8.48
C SER A 32 -4.33 10.28 -9.03
N TYR A 33 -3.91 9.29 -8.24
CA TYR A 33 -2.95 8.26 -8.65
C TYR A 33 -3.66 6.91 -8.73
N TRP A 34 -3.45 6.16 -9.81
CA TRP A 34 -4.00 4.80 -9.96
C TRP A 34 -3.09 3.79 -9.27
N HIS A 35 -3.66 3.00 -8.37
CA HIS A 35 -2.99 1.88 -7.72
C HIS A 35 -3.49 0.56 -8.30
N ASP A 36 -2.57 -0.21 -8.88
CA ASP A 36 -2.80 -1.60 -9.22
C ASP A 36 -2.59 -2.46 -7.96
N THR A 37 -3.60 -3.27 -7.64
CA THR A 37 -3.61 -4.20 -6.51
C THR A 37 -3.92 -5.63 -6.98
N SER A 38 -3.60 -5.90 -8.24
CA SER A 38 -3.71 -7.24 -8.81
C SER A 38 -2.88 -8.26 -8.01
N HIS A 39 -3.40 -9.46 -7.90
CA HIS A 39 -2.75 -10.53 -7.15
C HIS A 39 -3.09 -11.89 -7.74
N TYR A 40 -2.30 -12.89 -7.32
CA TYR A 40 -2.54 -14.29 -7.65
C TYR A 40 -3.03 -15.01 -6.40
N ASP A 41 -4.16 -15.70 -6.52
CA ASP A 41 -4.69 -16.57 -5.48
C ASP A 41 -4.34 -18.02 -5.81
N TYR A 42 -3.72 -18.70 -4.86
CA TYR A 42 -3.40 -20.12 -5.01
C TYR A 42 -4.57 -20.98 -4.55
N HIS A 43 -5.06 -21.84 -5.43
CA HIS A 43 -6.07 -22.84 -5.13
C HIS A 43 -5.43 -24.23 -5.07
N PRO A 44 -5.43 -24.88 -3.90
CA PRO A 44 -4.86 -26.21 -3.77
C PRO A 44 -5.63 -27.22 -4.62
N GLY A 45 -4.89 -28.14 -5.22
CA GLY A 45 -5.49 -29.23 -5.98
C GLY A 45 -6.26 -30.20 -5.11
N GLY A 46 -7.13 -30.98 -5.72
CA GLY A 46 -7.96 -31.93 -5.00
C GLY A 46 -8.65 -32.93 -5.90
N PHE A 47 -9.13 -34.01 -5.28
CA PHE A 47 -10.03 -34.94 -5.92
C PHE A 47 -11.47 -34.50 -5.67
N TYR A 48 -12.25 -34.36 -6.72
CA TYR A 48 -13.69 -34.15 -6.61
C TYR A 48 -14.44 -35.29 -7.28
N ARG A 49 -15.62 -35.62 -6.75
CA ARG A 49 -16.44 -36.70 -7.29
C ARG A 49 -17.17 -36.21 -8.54
N HIS A 50 -17.00 -36.90 -9.65
CA HIS A 50 -17.71 -36.64 -10.90
C HIS A 50 -18.45 -37.91 -11.33
N ARG A 51 -19.75 -37.96 -11.02
CA ARG A 51 -20.60 -39.13 -11.22
C ARG A 51 -19.98 -40.35 -10.51
N ASN A 52 -19.61 -41.38 -11.26
CA ASN A 52 -19.17 -42.67 -10.74
C ASN A 52 -17.64 -42.76 -10.60
N HIS A 53 -16.90 -41.68 -10.84
CA HIS A 53 -15.43 -41.64 -10.68
C HIS A 53 -14.99 -40.36 -9.97
N TYR A 54 -13.74 -40.35 -9.48
CA TYR A 54 -13.09 -39.15 -8.99
C TYR A 54 -12.23 -38.54 -10.08
N HIS A 55 -12.29 -37.23 -10.21
CA HIS A 55 -11.41 -36.47 -11.09
C HIS A 55 -10.39 -35.71 -10.23
N TYR A 56 -9.12 -35.76 -10.62
CA TYR A 56 -8.09 -34.97 -9.96
C TYR A 56 -7.97 -33.63 -10.66
N GLN A 57 -8.13 -32.54 -9.92
CA GLN A 57 -7.82 -31.20 -10.39
C GLN A 57 -6.49 -30.77 -9.77
N PRO A 58 -5.46 -30.50 -10.59
CA PRO A 58 -4.23 -29.90 -10.10
C PRO A 58 -4.48 -28.55 -9.44
N GLY A 59 -3.62 -28.19 -8.49
CA GLY A 59 -3.62 -26.85 -7.94
C GLY A 59 -3.30 -25.83 -9.02
N HIS A 60 -3.91 -24.65 -8.93
CA HIS A 60 -3.75 -23.59 -9.92
C HIS A 60 -3.70 -22.24 -9.25
N TYR A 61 -3.15 -21.27 -9.96
CA TYR A 61 -3.17 -19.87 -9.57
C TYR A 61 -4.23 -19.16 -10.40
N ASP A 62 -5.09 -18.42 -9.73
CA ASP A 62 -6.05 -17.53 -10.37
C ASP A 62 -5.52 -16.10 -10.29
N TYR A 63 -5.49 -15.41 -11.44
CA TYR A 63 -5.07 -14.02 -11.49
C TYR A 63 -6.26 -13.10 -11.33
N HIS A 64 -6.23 -12.26 -10.30
CA HIS A 64 -7.25 -11.27 -10.01
C HIS A 64 -6.70 -9.88 -10.32
N GLN A 65 -7.13 -9.32 -11.45
CA GLN A 65 -6.81 -7.95 -11.80
C GLN A 65 -7.71 -6.99 -11.02
N SER A 66 -7.13 -6.16 -10.15
CA SER A 66 -7.87 -5.15 -9.38
C SER A 66 -7.04 -3.89 -9.19
N GLY A 67 -7.69 -2.78 -8.89
CA GLY A 67 -7.04 -1.51 -8.63
C GLY A 67 -8.03 -0.40 -8.29
N HIS A 68 -7.53 0.73 -7.82
CA HIS A 68 -8.34 1.90 -7.48
C HIS A 68 -7.58 3.21 -7.72
N TRP A 69 -8.32 4.29 -7.95
CA TRP A 69 -7.76 5.65 -7.92
C TRP A 69 -7.71 6.13 -6.48
N ASP A 70 -6.57 6.63 -6.04
CA ASP A 70 -6.48 7.40 -4.80
C ASP A 70 -6.95 8.83 -5.05
N HIS A 71 -7.84 9.33 -4.19
CA HIS A 71 -8.42 10.65 -4.26
C HIS A 71 -8.04 11.40 -2.97
N HIS A 72 -6.91 12.11 -2.99
CA HIS A 72 -6.43 12.98 -1.90
C HIS A 72 -7.22 14.29 -1.75
#